data_AF-A0A920SFY3-F1
#
_entry.id   AF-A0A920SFY3-F1
#
_cell.length_a   1.000
_cell.length_b   1.000
_cell.length_c   1.000
_cell.angle_alpha   90.00
_cell.angle_beta   90.00
_cell.angle_gamma   90.00
#
_symmetry.space_group_name_H-M   'P 1'
#
loop_
_entity.id
_entity.type
_entity.pdbx_description
1 polymer ?
#
loop_
_entity_poly.entity_id
_entity_poly.type
_entity_poly.pdbx_seq_one_letter_code
_entity_poly.pdbx_strand_id
1 'polypeptide(L)'
;MDELRASARITTSNTPGDLLPDAAATGGPTGQPVGGLVDLDGLTVDNGDGGTWTLEEMLHHTYTDGFLVLHRGKVVVERYFNGMDRSTRHIMFSMTKTVTGVLAMLAIKSGAMALDDLLSVHVPELADTAYAPVTVDQALNMTDGVRFLEDYADGNSDLTRYGVAMAFSPAPPTWNGPDGIHEAIMSFTERDARRASRSSTSR
;
A
#
# COMPACT_ATOMS: atom_id res chain seq x y z
N MET A 1 7.65 -15.28 22.04
CA MET A 1 7.45 -13.85 21.76
C MET A 1 8.80 -13.29 21.40
N ASP A 2 9.20 -13.51 20.14
CA ASP A 2 10.37 -12.84 19.58
C ASP A 2 9.88 -11.56 18.93
N GLU A 3 10.55 -10.48 19.28
CA GLU A 3 10.32 -9.13 18.80
C GLU A 3 10.31 -9.09 17.26
N LEU A 4 9.20 -8.64 16.67
CA LEU A 4 9.21 -7.98 15.37
C LEU A 4 10.05 -6.72 15.52
N ARG A 5 11.37 -6.86 15.49
CA ARG A 5 12.28 -5.74 15.35
C ARG A 5 12.04 -5.15 13.97
N ALA A 6 11.68 -3.87 13.95
CA ALA A 6 11.59 -3.05 12.75
C ALA A 6 12.83 -3.29 11.87
N SER A 7 12.66 -4.09 10.82
CA SER A 7 13.64 -4.25 9.77
C SER A 7 13.56 -3.04 8.87
N ALA A 8 14.35 -2.01 9.21
CA ALA A 8 15.13 -1.19 8.28
C ALA A 8 15.75 -0.02 9.07
N ARG A 9 16.95 -0.20 9.61
CA ARG A 9 17.88 0.92 9.76
C ARG A 9 18.48 1.17 8.39
N ILE A 10 17.94 2.14 7.66
CA ILE A 10 18.61 2.69 6.47
C ILE A 10 19.79 3.52 6.99
N THR A 11 20.99 2.96 6.95
CA THR A 11 22.24 3.71 7.19
C THR A 11 22.85 4.07 5.85
N THR A 12 23.04 5.37 5.61
CA THR A 12 23.63 5.92 4.40
C THR A 12 25.15 5.69 4.37
N SER A 13 25.65 4.83 3.49
CA SER A 13 27.02 4.96 2.98
C SER A 13 26.98 5.87 1.75
N ASN A 14 27.60 7.04 1.86
CA ASN A 14 27.74 8.01 0.77
C ASN A 14 28.53 7.39 -0.39
N THR A 15 27.92 7.23 -1.57
CA THR A 15 28.52 7.47 -2.90
C THR A 15 27.37 7.68 -3.93
N PRO A 16 27.48 8.64 -4.87
CA PRO A 16 26.33 9.34 -5.43
C PRO A 16 25.76 8.73 -6.71
N GLY A 17 24.42 8.67 -6.79
CA GLY A 17 23.64 8.33 -7.97
C GLY A 17 22.15 8.43 -7.65
N ASP A 18 21.61 9.64 -7.75
CA ASP A 18 20.18 10.02 -7.74
C ASP A 18 19.24 9.21 -6.83
N LEU A 19 19.38 9.44 -5.52
CA LEU A 19 18.27 9.30 -4.60
C LEU A 19 17.58 10.66 -4.51
N LEU A 20 16.30 10.71 -4.89
CA LEU A 20 15.43 11.83 -4.57
C LEU A 20 15.64 12.21 -3.09
N PRO A 21 15.78 13.51 -2.76
CA PRO A 21 16.01 13.91 -1.39
C PRO A 21 14.95 13.28 -0.49
N ASP A 22 15.38 12.84 0.69
CA ASP A 22 14.48 12.56 1.81
C ASP A 22 13.71 13.85 2.05
N ALA A 23 12.58 14.00 1.37
CA ALA A 23 11.69 15.11 1.58
C ALA A 23 11.15 14.85 2.98
N ALA A 24 11.86 15.39 3.98
CA ALA A 24 11.25 15.76 5.23
C ALA A 24 9.97 16.46 4.82
N ALA A 25 8.82 15.78 4.96
CA ALA A 25 7.54 16.42 4.85
C ALA A 25 7.60 17.54 5.87
N THR A 26 7.93 18.75 5.40
CA THR A 26 7.97 19.94 6.22
C THR A 26 6.57 20.05 6.76
N GLY A 27 6.41 19.71 8.03
CA GLY A 27 5.13 19.68 8.69
C GLY A 27 4.47 21.03 8.46
N GLY A 28 3.47 21.04 7.57
CA GLY A 28 2.51 22.13 7.51
C GLY A 28 1.94 22.28 8.93
N PRO A 29 1.51 23.50 9.32
CA PRO A 29 1.13 23.79 10.68
C PRO A 29 0.20 22.70 11.19
N THR A 30 0.68 21.93 12.17
CA THR A 30 -0.13 20.97 12.90
C THR A 30 -1.22 21.78 13.55
N GLY A 31 -2.38 21.84 12.92
CA GLY A 31 -3.53 22.53 13.46
C GLY A 31 -3.69 22.10 14.91
N GLN A 32 -3.60 23.05 15.83
CA GLN A 32 -4.03 22.82 17.20
C GLN A 32 -5.48 22.34 17.15
N PRO A 33 -5.90 21.41 18.03
CA PRO A 33 -7.30 21.04 18.10
C PRO A 33 -8.12 22.27 18.54
N VAL A 34 -8.75 22.96 17.58
CA VAL A 34 -9.71 24.04 17.84
C VAL A 34 -11.12 23.46 17.76
N GLY A 35 -11.55 22.82 18.85
CA GLY A 35 -12.91 22.31 19.03
C GLY A 35 -12.94 21.07 19.90
N GLY A 36 -13.83 21.06 20.90
CA GLY A 36 -13.89 20.04 21.96
C GLY A 36 -13.93 18.61 21.42
N LEU A 37 -13.10 17.76 22.01
CA LEU A 37 -13.11 16.33 21.75
C LEU A 37 -14.52 15.80 21.99
N VAL A 38 -15.01 14.98 21.07
CA VAL A 38 -16.28 14.29 21.22
C VAL A 38 -16.02 13.07 22.11
N ASP A 39 -16.78 12.95 23.19
CA ASP A 39 -16.79 11.75 24.00
C ASP A 39 -17.49 10.61 23.23
N LEU A 40 -16.77 9.52 23.01
CA LEU A 40 -17.24 8.32 22.33
C LEU A 40 -17.30 7.10 23.24
N ASP A 41 -17.19 7.27 24.57
CA ASP A 41 -17.09 6.14 25.49
C ASP A 41 -18.39 5.31 25.55
N GLY A 42 -19.53 5.89 25.13
CA GLY A 42 -20.81 5.18 24.95
C GLY A 42 -20.99 4.50 23.59
N LEU A 43 -20.03 4.62 22.66
CA LEU A 43 -20.13 3.98 21.34
C LEU A 43 -19.88 2.49 21.45
N THR A 44 -20.85 1.70 20.96
CA THR A 44 -20.73 0.25 20.85
C THR A 44 -20.66 -0.18 19.38
N VAL A 45 -19.84 -1.19 19.10
CA VAL A 45 -19.63 -1.80 17.79
C VAL A 45 -20.03 -3.28 17.87
N ASP A 46 -20.68 -3.79 16.83
CA ASP A 46 -20.95 -5.23 16.68
C ASP A 46 -19.63 -6.00 16.65
N ASN A 47 -19.50 -7.04 17.49
CA ASN A 47 -18.27 -7.83 17.58
C ASN A 47 -18.22 -9.02 16.59
N GLY A 48 -19.28 -9.25 15.82
CA GLY A 48 -19.39 -10.34 14.85
C GLY A 48 -19.85 -11.69 15.44
N ASP A 49 -19.93 -11.81 16.77
CA ASP A 49 -20.30 -13.03 17.49
C ASP A 49 -21.66 -12.90 18.21
N GLY A 50 -22.50 -11.96 17.76
CA GLY A 50 -23.82 -11.69 18.36
C GLY A 50 -23.78 -10.87 19.65
N GLY A 51 -22.63 -10.23 19.94
CA GLY A 51 -22.46 -9.30 21.06
C GLY A 51 -21.98 -7.92 20.59
N THR A 52 -21.52 -7.11 21.54
CA THR A 52 -21.01 -5.77 21.26
C THR A 52 -19.72 -5.51 22.03
N TRP A 53 -18.81 -4.78 21.40
CA TRP A 53 -17.66 -4.15 22.07
C TRP A 53 -17.91 -2.66 22.24
N THR A 54 -17.39 -2.07 23.32
CA THR A 54 -17.13 -0.64 23.38
C THR A 54 -16.08 -0.24 22.33
N LEU A 55 -15.97 1.04 22.00
CA LEU A 55 -14.90 1.53 21.13
C LEU A 55 -13.50 1.16 21.66
N GLU A 56 -13.28 1.26 22.97
CA GLU A 56 -11.98 0.92 23.58
C GLU A 56 -11.65 -0.56 23.43
N GLU A 57 -12.61 -1.44 23.69
CA GLU A 57 -12.46 -2.89 23.47
C GLU A 57 -12.16 -3.19 22.00
N MET A 58 -12.89 -2.56 21.06
CA MET A 58 -12.64 -2.74 19.63
C MET A 58 -11.22 -2.34 19.25
N LEU A 59 -10.74 -1.18 19.71
CA LEU A 59 -9.40 -0.68 19.40
C LEU A 59 -8.32 -1.61 19.96
N HIS A 60 -8.53 -2.11 21.17
CA HIS A 60 -7.62 -3.07 21.80
C HIS A 60 -7.61 -4.44 21.08
N HIS A 61 -8.79 -5.03 20.83
CA HIS A 61 -8.90 -6.36 20.20
C HIS A 61 -8.46 -6.38 18.73
N THR A 62 -8.44 -5.23 18.06
CA THR A 62 -7.98 -5.10 16.67
C THR A 62 -6.52 -4.67 16.55
N TYR A 63 -5.77 -4.64 17.66
CA TYR A 63 -4.35 -4.23 17.69
C TYR A 63 -4.15 -2.82 17.11
N THR A 64 -5.06 -1.89 17.41
CA THR A 64 -4.96 -0.52 16.89
C THR A 64 -3.80 0.22 17.54
N ASP A 65 -2.86 0.74 16.74
CA ASP A 65 -1.77 1.58 17.23
C ASP A 65 -2.12 3.08 17.24
N GLY A 66 -2.98 3.53 16.32
CA GLY A 66 -3.44 4.92 16.24
C GLY A 66 -4.84 5.02 15.64
N PHE A 67 -5.68 5.85 16.23
CA PHE A 67 -7.07 6.07 15.83
C PHE A 67 -7.38 7.56 15.78
N LEU A 68 -7.93 8.03 14.65
CA LEU A 68 -8.28 9.44 14.46
C LEU A 68 -9.62 9.55 13.73
N VAL A 69 -10.49 10.41 14.25
CA VAL A 69 -11.75 10.80 13.59
C VAL A 69 -11.67 12.25 13.18
N LEU A 70 -11.82 12.48 11.88
CA LEU A 70 -11.92 13.82 11.29
C LEU A 70 -13.39 14.09 10.93
N HIS A 71 -13.95 15.17 11.46
CA HIS A 71 -15.29 15.63 11.11
C HIS A 71 -15.24 17.10 10.68
N ARG A 72 -15.65 17.37 9.44
CA ARG A 72 -15.67 18.72 8.84
C ARG A 72 -14.31 19.43 8.93
N GLY A 73 -13.24 18.70 8.61
CA GLY A 73 -11.87 19.23 8.63
C GLY A 73 -11.28 19.43 10.02
N LYS A 74 -11.95 18.96 11.08
CA LYS A 74 -11.48 19.06 12.47
C LYS A 74 -11.28 17.68 13.07
N VAL A 75 -10.18 17.50 13.79
CA VAL A 75 -9.96 16.31 14.61
C VAL A 75 -10.92 16.40 15.79
N VAL A 76 -11.79 15.40 15.93
CA VAL A 76 -12.77 15.33 17.03
C VAL A 76 -12.45 14.20 18.02
N VAL A 77 -11.66 13.21 17.60
CA VAL A 77 -11.10 12.14 18.43
C VAL A 77 -9.72 11.77 17.90
N GLU A 78 -8.77 11.54 18.80
CA GLU A 78 -7.42 11.11 18.48
C GLU A 78 -6.92 10.25 19.66
N ARG A 79 -6.52 8.99 19.42
CA ARG A 79 -6.00 8.06 20.43
C ARG A 79 -4.78 7.33 19.86
N TYR A 80 -3.77 7.09 20.68
CA TYR A 80 -2.55 6.36 20.31
C TYR A 80 -2.22 5.32 21.37
N PHE A 81 -1.66 4.20 20.93
CA PHE A 81 -1.36 3.03 21.74
C PHE A 81 0.07 2.55 21.48
N ASN A 82 0.53 1.55 22.24
CA ASN A 82 1.81 0.87 22.01
C ASN A 82 3.04 1.79 21.92
N GLY A 83 3.01 2.91 22.66
CA GLY A 83 4.09 3.89 22.69
C GLY A 83 4.13 4.85 21.49
N MET A 84 3.14 4.80 20.60
CA MET A 84 2.98 5.79 19.54
C MET A 84 2.45 7.11 20.06
N ASP A 85 2.76 8.16 19.31
CA ASP A 85 2.18 9.49 19.45
C ASP A 85 1.81 10.08 18.08
N ARG A 86 1.28 11.30 18.10
CA ARG A 86 0.86 12.05 16.92
C ARG A 86 1.94 12.23 15.85
N SER A 87 3.20 12.26 16.25
CA SER A 87 4.34 12.45 15.36
C SER A 87 4.93 11.13 14.84
N THR A 88 4.50 10.01 15.41
CA THR A 88 5.02 8.69 15.06
C THR A 88 4.49 8.27 13.69
N ARG A 89 5.40 7.98 12.74
CA ARG A 89 5.03 7.47 11.42
C ARG A 89 4.65 5.99 11.54
N HIS A 90 3.52 5.62 10.94
CA HIS A 90 3.07 4.23 10.84
C HIS A 90 3.16 3.72 9.41
N ILE A 91 3.45 2.43 9.25
CA ILE A 91 3.42 1.79 7.93
C ILE A 91 1.99 1.80 7.38
N MET A 92 1.84 2.21 6.12
CA MET A 92 0.53 2.33 5.46
C MET A 92 0.16 1.09 4.63
N PHE A 93 1.11 0.19 4.39
CA PHE A 93 0.95 -0.97 3.50
C PHE A 93 0.19 -0.59 2.22
N SER A 94 -0.87 -1.32 1.89
CA SER A 94 -1.66 -1.08 0.68
C SER A 94 -2.45 0.23 0.67
N MET A 95 -2.59 0.95 1.79
CA MET A 95 -3.18 2.30 1.76
C MET A 95 -2.34 3.26 0.88
N THR A 96 -1.04 2.99 0.73
CA THR A 96 -0.16 3.74 -0.17
C THR A 96 -0.65 3.72 -1.63
N LYS A 97 -1.32 2.65 -2.06
CA LYS A 97 -1.85 2.53 -3.44
C LYS A 97 -2.85 3.64 -3.78
N THR A 98 -3.64 4.10 -2.80
CA THR A 98 -4.57 5.23 -3.00
C THR A 98 -3.84 6.52 -3.35
N VAL A 99 -2.67 6.77 -2.75
CA VAL A 99 -1.83 7.94 -3.07
C VAL A 99 -1.32 7.83 -4.51
N THR A 100 -0.80 6.67 -4.90
CA THR A 100 -0.38 6.41 -6.29
C THR A 100 -1.52 6.57 -7.27
N GLY A 101 -2.73 6.10 -6.93
CA GLY A 101 -3.93 6.28 -7.75
C GLY A 101 -4.30 7.75 -7.94
N VAL A 102 -4.21 8.58 -6.89
CA VAL A 102 -4.42 10.04 -7.01
C VAL A 102 -3.39 10.67 -7.94
N LEU A 103 -2.11 10.30 -7.84
CA LEU A 103 -1.06 10.81 -8.72
C LEU A 103 -1.32 10.42 -10.19
N ALA A 104 -1.75 9.18 -10.44
CA ALA A 104 -2.14 8.73 -11.77
C ALA A 104 -3.31 9.55 -12.32
N MET A 105 -4.35 9.80 -11.51
CA MET A 105 -5.49 10.64 -11.92
C MET A 105 -5.10 12.10 -12.19
N LEU A 106 -4.11 12.64 -11.48
CA LEU A 106 -3.57 13.97 -11.77
C LEU A 106 -2.83 14.00 -13.11
N ALA A 107 -2.05 12.96 -13.42
CA ALA A 107 -1.37 12.83 -14.71
C ALA A 107 -2.36 12.64 -15.87
N ILE A 108 -3.45 11.89 -15.65
CA ILE A 108 -4.57 11.79 -16.61
C ILE A 108 -5.21 13.16 -16.82
N LYS A 109 -5.51 13.87 -15.74
CA LYS A 109 -6.12 15.22 -15.81
C LYS A 109 -5.22 16.22 -16.54
N SER A 110 -3.90 16.11 -16.44
CA SER A 110 -2.97 16.97 -17.16
C SER A 110 -2.73 16.57 -18.62
N GLY A 111 -3.33 15.45 -19.08
CA GLY A 111 -3.13 14.93 -20.42
C GLY A 111 -1.79 14.23 -20.65
N ALA A 112 -1.08 13.85 -19.58
CA ALA A 112 0.19 13.13 -19.69
C ALA A 112 0.01 11.63 -20.00
N MET A 113 -1.15 11.07 -19.66
CA MET A 113 -1.58 9.71 -19.97
C MET A 113 -3.11 9.68 -20.12
N ALA A 114 -3.66 8.67 -20.77
CA ALA A 114 -5.09 8.41 -20.87
C ALA A 114 -5.44 7.03 -20.28
N LEU A 115 -6.70 6.83 -19.91
CA LEU A 115 -7.18 5.58 -19.30
C LEU A 115 -7.11 4.38 -20.27
N ASP A 116 -7.27 4.65 -21.56
CA ASP A 116 -7.22 3.67 -22.65
C ASP A 116 -5.80 3.42 -23.19
N ASP A 117 -4.80 4.18 -22.73
CA ASP A 117 -3.41 3.91 -23.07
C ASP A 117 -2.99 2.53 -22.55
N LEU A 118 -2.24 1.79 -23.36
CA LEU A 118 -1.53 0.61 -22.89
C LEU A 118 -0.39 1.04 -21.95
N LEU A 119 -0.13 0.26 -20.90
CA LEU A 119 1.00 0.51 -20.01
C LEU A 119 2.33 0.56 -20.78
N SER A 120 2.47 -0.28 -21.81
CA SER A 120 3.66 -0.36 -22.67
C SER A 120 3.91 0.89 -23.52
N VAL A 121 2.93 1.79 -23.67
CA VAL A 121 3.16 3.12 -24.30
C VAL A 121 4.00 4.00 -23.38
N HIS A 122 3.81 3.88 -22.07
CA HIS A 122 4.48 4.70 -21.05
C HIS A 122 5.73 4.02 -20.48
N VAL A 123 5.74 2.68 -20.45
CA VAL A 123 6.86 1.85 -19.98
C VAL A 123 7.14 0.77 -21.03
N PRO A 124 7.92 1.08 -22.08
CA PRO A 124 8.15 0.20 -23.23
C PRO A 124 8.64 -1.22 -22.88
N GLU A 125 9.38 -1.36 -21.79
CA GLU A 125 9.90 -2.63 -21.29
C GLU A 125 8.77 -3.63 -20.99
N LEU A 126 7.57 -3.16 -20.63
CA LEU A 126 6.43 -4.04 -20.36
C LEU A 126 5.89 -4.74 -21.60
N ALA A 127 6.30 -4.36 -22.81
CA ALA A 127 5.82 -4.94 -24.06
C ALA A 127 6.09 -6.45 -24.21
N ASP A 128 7.13 -6.96 -23.55
CA ASP A 128 7.50 -8.38 -23.58
C ASP A 128 7.01 -9.17 -22.34
N THR A 129 6.12 -8.56 -21.55
CA THR A 129 5.61 -9.13 -20.29
C THR A 129 4.11 -9.43 -20.37
N ALA A 130 3.56 -10.01 -19.30
CA ALA A 130 2.12 -10.18 -19.14
C ALA A 130 1.35 -8.85 -19.13
N TYR A 131 2.02 -7.73 -18.87
CA TYR A 131 1.41 -6.39 -18.86
C TYR A 131 1.25 -5.77 -20.25
N ALA A 132 1.81 -6.38 -21.31
CA ALA A 132 1.76 -5.83 -22.67
C ALA A 132 0.37 -5.37 -23.16
N PRO A 133 -0.74 -6.11 -22.90
CA PRO A 133 -2.07 -5.70 -23.33
C PRO A 133 -2.85 -4.90 -22.27
N VAL A 134 -2.23 -4.58 -21.13
CA VAL A 134 -2.90 -3.95 -19.99
C VAL A 134 -3.04 -2.45 -20.24
N THR A 135 -4.24 -1.91 -20.05
CA THR A 135 -4.47 -0.47 -20.08
C THR A 135 -4.20 0.18 -18.72
N VAL A 136 -4.00 1.50 -18.70
CA VAL A 136 -3.94 2.29 -17.46
C VAL A 136 -5.19 2.07 -16.60
N ASP A 137 -6.39 2.06 -17.20
CA ASP A 137 -7.65 1.76 -16.50
C ASP A 137 -7.64 0.38 -15.83
N GLN A 138 -7.21 -0.66 -16.55
CA GLN A 138 -7.18 -2.02 -16.01
C GLN A 138 -6.19 -2.14 -14.84
N ALA A 139 -5.05 -1.45 -14.91
CA ALA A 139 -4.07 -1.43 -13.84
C ALA A 139 -4.60 -0.71 -12.58
N LEU A 140 -5.26 0.44 -12.76
CA LEU A 140 -5.86 1.20 -11.65
C LEU A 140 -7.02 0.45 -10.98
N ASN A 141 -7.76 -0.35 -11.75
CA ASN A 141 -8.90 -1.13 -11.28
C ASN A 141 -8.55 -2.56 -10.85
N MET A 142 -7.27 -2.95 -10.85
CA MET A 142 -6.81 -4.30 -10.48
C MET A 142 -7.46 -5.42 -11.33
N THR A 143 -7.71 -5.13 -12.61
CA THR A 143 -8.29 -6.05 -13.60
C THR A 143 -7.32 -6.39 -14.73
N ASP A 144 -6.02 -6.24 -14.49
CA ASP A 144 -4.95 -6.44 -15.48
C ASP A 144 -4.84 -7.88 -16.00
N GLY A 145 -5.30 -8.88 -15.23
CA GLY A 145 -5.30 -10.29 -15.62
C GLY A 145 -3.92 -10.94 -15.62
N VAL A 146 -2.89 -10.32 -15.04
CA VAL A 146 -1.57 -10.93 -14.84
C VAL A 146 -1.68 -12.07 -13.82
N ARG A 147 -1.01 -13.19 -14.09
CA ARG A 147 -0.95 -14.30 -13.15
C ARG A 147 -0.03 -13.90 -11.99
N PHE A 148 -0.60 -13.82 -10.79
CA PHE A 148 0.15 -13.54 -9.57
C PHE A 148 -0.42 -14.40 -8.43
N LEU A 149 0.41 -15.31 -7.90
CA LEU A 149 0.05 -16.14 -6.75
C LEU A 149 0.23 -15.33 -5.46
N GLU A 150 -0.88 -14.81 -4.94
CA GLU A 150 -0.94 -14.04 -3.69
C GLU A 150 -1.28 -14.96 -2.51
N ASP A 151 -0.32 -15.79 -2.12
CA ASP A 151 -0.43 -16.63 -0.92
C ASP A 151 0.61 -16.18 0.11
N TYR A 152 0.13 -15.66 1.24
CA TYR A 152 0.94 -15.16 2.35
C TYR A 152 1.57 -16.28 3.20
N ALA A 153 1.07 -17.51 3.10
CA ALA A 153 1.59 -18.65 3.83
C ALA A 153 2.60 -19.47 3.00
N ASP A 154 2.54 -19.37 1.68
CA ASP A 154 3.48 -20.06 0.79
C ASP A 154 4.75 -19.24 0.56
N GLY A 155 5.87 -19.76 1.06
CA GLY A 155 7.20 -19.17 0.89
C GLY A 155 7.70 -19.13 -0.56
N ASN A 156 7.05 -19.86 -1.48
CA ASN A 156 7.37 -19.87 -2.90
C ASN A 156 6.39 -19.04 -3.75
N SER A 157 5.39 -18.40 -3.14
CA SER A 157 4.41 -17.59 -3.86
C SER A 157 5.06 -16.40 -4.58
N ASP A 158 4.39 -15.90 -5.62
CA ASP A 158 4.84 -14.69 -6.32
C ASP A 158 4.90 -13.50 -5.35
N LEU A 159 4.00 -13.45 -4.37
CA LEU A 159 4.02 -12.47 -3.28
C LEU A 159 5.30 -12.55 -2.45
N THR A 160 5.68 -13.74 -1.97
CA THR A 160 6.89 -13.90 -1.15
C THR A 160 8.13 -13.53 -1.95
N ARG A 161 8.20 -13.98 -3.21
CA ARG A 161 9.32 -13.67 -4.11
C ARG A 161 9.42 -12.18 -4.41
N TYR A 162 8.29 -11.53 -4.67
CA TYR A 162 8.20 -10.08 -4.85
C TYR A 162 8.57 -9.33 -3.57
N GLY A 163 8.20 -9.84 -2.40
CA GLY A 163 8.60 -9.29 -1.09
C GLY A 163 10.12 -9.31 -0.87
N VAL A 164 10.82 -10.36 -1.29
CA VAL A 164 12.30 -10.42 -1.28
C VAL A 164 12.88 -9.39 -2.25
N ALA A 165 12.35 -9.28 -3.46
CA ALA A 165 12.80 -8.29 -4.44
C ALA A 165 12.57 -6.83 -4.01
N MET A 166 11.53 -6.57 -3.20
CA MET A 166 11.27 -5.28 -2.57
C MET A 166 12.09 -5.04 -1.29
N ALA A 167 12.92 -6.00 -0.86
CA ALA A 167 13.62 -6.00 0.42
C ALA A 167 12.70 -5.90 1.67
N PHE A 168 11.43 -6.29 1.55
CA PHE A 168 10.54 -6.48 2.71
C PHE A 168 10.94 -7.71 3.52
N SER A 169 11.47 -8.73 2.83
CA SER A 169 11.98 -9.96 3.43
C SER A 169 13.44 -10.15 3.04
N PRO A 170 14.29 -10.66 3.95
CA PRO A 170 15.68 -10.96 3.61
C PRO A 170 15.74 -12.06 2.56
N ALA A 171 16.65 -11.90 1.58
CA ALA A 171 16.94 -12.96 0.63
C ALA A 171 17.60 -14.15 1.34
N PRO A 172 17.11 -15.39 1.15
CA PRO A 172 17.80 -16.57 1.68
C PRO A 172 19.16 -16.76 0.97
N PRO A 173 20.14 -17.46 1.59
CA PRO A 173 21.46 -17.68 0.96
C PRO A 173 21.40 -18.41 -0.39
N THR A 174 20.32 -19.16 -0.64
CA THR A 174 20.06 -19.89 -1.90
C THR A 174 19.15 -19.11 -2.86
N TRP A 175 18.98 -17.81 -2.65
CA TRP A 175 18.11 -16.98 -3.49
C TRP A 175 18.58 -16.98 -4.94
N ASN A 176 17.66 -17.31 -5.83
CA ASN A 176 17.83 -17.27 -7.28
C ASN A 176 16.57 -16.67 -7.93
N GLY A 177 15.95 -15.70 -7.25
CA GLY A 177 14.83 -14.93 -7.77
C GLY A 177 15.27 -13.52 -8.17
N PRO A 178 14.31 -12.67 -8.56
CA PRO A 178 14.61 -11.35 -9.09
C PRO A 178 15.40 -10.48 -8.10
N ASP A 179 16.35 -9.70 -8.62
CA ASP A 179 17.10 -8.69 -7.89
C ASP A 179 16.46 -7.31 -8.11
N GLY A 180 15.64 -6.90 -7.14
CA GLY A 180 14.92 -5.63 -7.21
C GLY A 180 13.55 -5.70 -7.90
N ILE A 181 12.78 -4.64 -7.68
CA ILE A 181 11.39 -4.51 -8.15
C ILE A 181 11.29 -4.59 -9.67
N HIS A 182 12.22 -3.98 -10.39
CA HIS A 182 12.22 -3.97 -11.84
C HIS A 182 12.29 -5.39 -12.41
N GLU A 183 13.29 -6.19 -12.02
CA GLU A 183 13.41 -7.57 -12.50
C GLU A 183 12.19 -8.41 -12.10
N ALA A 184 11.65 -8.18 -10.90
CA ALA A 184 10.46 -8.89 -10.46
C ALA A 184 9.24 -8.58 -11.35
N ILE A 185 8.98 -7.32 -11.66
CA ILE A 185 7.89 -6.92 -12.57
C ILE A 185 8.08 -7.54 -13.95
N MET A 186 9.30 -7.47 -14.49
CA MET A 186 9.65 -7.99 -15.81
C MET A 186 9.54 -9.51 -15.89
N SER A 187 9.63 -10.23 -14.77
CA SER A 187 9.50 -11.69 -14.72
C SER A 187 8.06 -12.19 -14.90
N PHE A 188 7.04 -11.34 -14.72
CA PHE A 188 5.65 -11.73 -14.88
C PHE A 188 5.26 -11.81 -16.36
N THR A 189 5.29 -13.02 -16.91
CA THR A 189 5.03 -13.29 -18.34
C THR A 189 3.73 -14.05 -18.61
N GLU A 190 3.04 -14.49 -17.56
CA GLU A 190 1.81 -15.29 -17.64
C GLU A 190 0.56 -14.48 -17.28
N ARG A 191 -0.58 -14.85 -17.87
CA ARG A 191 -1.90 -14.23 -17.63
C ARG A 191 -2.92 -15.28 -17.16
N ASP A 192 -3.81 -14.91 -16.24
CA ASP A 192 -4.91 -15.77 -15.79
C ASP A 192 -6.18 -15.54 -16.64
N ALA A 193 -6.51 -16.54 -17.47
CA ALA A 193 -7.68 -16.52 -18.35
C ALA A 193 -9.02 -16.28 -17.61
N ARG A 194 -9.10 -16.58 -16.30
CA ARG A 194 -10.32 -16.39 -15.49
C ARG A 194 -10.50 -14.98 -14.94
N ARG A 195 -9.41 -14.21 -14.77
CA ARG A 195 -9.47 -12.80 -14.34
C ARG A 195 -9.67 -11.85 -15.52
N ALA A 196 -9.16 -12.19 -16.70
CA ALA A 196 -9.26 -11.35 -17.90
C ALA A 196 -10.71 -11.16 -18.41
N SER A 197 -11.60 -12.16 -18.23
CA SER A 197 -12.97 -12.14 -18.76
C SER A 197 -13.97 -11.30 -17.96
N ARG A 198 -13.61 -10.84 -16.75
CA ARG A 198 -14.50 -9.98 -15.94
C ARG A 198 -14.56 -8.53 -16.42
N SER A 199 -13.68 -8.11 -17.33
CA SER A 199 -13.63 -6.73 -17.85
C SER A 199 -14.54 -6.46 -19.06
N SER A 200 -15.15 -7.49 -19.68
CA SER A 200 -15.91 -7.31 -20.93
C SER A 200 -17.43 -7.16 -20.78
N THR A 201 -18.00 -7.24 -19.57
CA THR A 201 -19.47 -7.33 -19.37
C THR A 201 -20.12 -6.09 -18.72
N SER A 202 -19.54 -4.90 -18.78
CA SER A 202 -20.34 -3.68 -18.51
C SER A 202 -20.02 -2.56 -19.50
N ARG A 203 -20.90 -2.42 -20.49
CA ARG A 203 -21.22 -1.16 -21.17
C ARG A 203 -22.74 -1.06 -21.28
#